data_AF-A0ABD1DLI9-F1
#
_entry.id   AF-A0ABD1DLI9-F1
#
_cell.length_a   1.000
_cell.length_b   1.000
_cell.length_c   1.000
_cell.angle_alpha   90.00
_cell.angle_beta   90.00
_cell.angle_gamma   90.00
#
_symmetry.space_group_name_H-M   'P 1'
#
loop_
_entity.id
_entity.type
_entity.pdbx_description
1 polymer ?
#
loop_
_entity_poly.entity_id
_entity_poly.type
_entity_poly.pdbx_seq_one_letter_code
_entity_poly.pdbx_strand_id
1 'polypeptide(L)'
;MSTHEADRSVVCRICTVLTAPEASSDLFECRVADGYSLAEVVALVGDIAVRADETGLSVWCCFQCQMDVEMAYRVRVLCQQSDRQLREMLEAAVVMEPVEGTFELGAVWKME
;
A
#
# COMPACT_ATOMS: atom_id res chain seq x y z
N MET A 1 -48.04 -0.73 4.86
CA MET A 1 -47.67 0.44 4.05
C MET A 1 -46.16 0.45 3.97
N SER A 2 -45.59 -0.01 2.85
CA SER A 2 -44.14 -0.09 2.64
C SER A 2 -43.55 1.32 2.59
N THR A 3 -42.66 1.62 3.53
CA THR A 3 -41.70 2.71 3.39
C THR A 3 -40.61 2.23 2.44
N HIS A 4 -40.75 2.57 1.16
CA HIS A 4 -39.63 2.55 0.22
C HIS A 4 -38.66 3.65 0.64
N GLU A 5 -37.83 3.35 1.64
CA GLU A 5 -36.59 4.03 1.88
C GLU A 5 -35.72 3.68 0.67
N ALA A 6 -35.54 4.63 -0.24
CA ALA A 6 -34.73 4.43 -1.42
C ALA A 6 -33.36 3.90 -0.98
N ASP A 7 -32.99 2.73 -1.48
CA ASP A 7 -31.73 2.05 -1.24
C ASP A 7 -30.59 2.94 -1.77
N ARG A 8 -30.13 3.88 -0.93
CA ARG A 8 -29.14 4.90 -1.28
C ARG A 8 -27.76 4.28 -1.35
N SER A 9 -27.55 3.39 -2.31
CA SER A 9 -26.24 2.77 -2.51
C SER A 9 -25.25 3.75 -3.16
N VAL A 10 -23.98 3.63 -2.80
CA VAL A 10 -22.85 4.34 -3.41
C VAL A 10 -21.92 3.34 -4.09
N VAL A 11 -21.24 3.77 -5.15
CA VAL A 11 -20.29 2.94 -5.89
C VAL A 11 -18.91 3.04 -5.24
N CYS A 12 -18.24 1.93 -4.94
CA CYS A 12 -16.85 1.97 -4.49
C CYS A 12 -15.90 2.42 -5.63
N ARG A 13 -15.00 3.36 -5.37
CA ARG A 13 -13.98 3.84 -6.33
C ARG A 13 -13.05 2.73 -6.82
N ILE A 14 -12.79 1.73 -5.99
CA ILE A 14 -11.78 0.69 -6.26
C ILE A 14 -12.41 -0.52 -6.93
N CYS A 15 -13.39 -1.15 -6.29
CA CYS A 15 -13.99 -2.39 -6.81
C CYS A 15 -15.25 -2.17 -7.65
N THR A 16 -15.78 -0.94 -7.74
CA THR A 16 -17.01 -0.56 -8.49
C THR A 16 -18.30 -1.22 -8.00
N VAL A 17 -18.26 -1.94 -6.88
CA VAL A 17 -19.42 -2.58 -6.25
C VAL A 17 -20.26 -1.53 -5.51
N LEU A 18 -21.58 -1.68 -5.60
CA LEU A 18 -22.55 -0.90 -4.83
C LEU A 18 -22.52 -1.30 -3.36
N THR A 19 -22.50 -0.33 -2.48
CA THR A 19 -22.45 -0.55 -1.03
C THR A 19 -23.28 0.50 -0.30
N ALA A 20 -23.62 0.20 0.94
CA ALA A 20 -24.31 1.14 1.81
C ALA A 20 -23.36 2.30 2.16
N PRO A 21 -23.82 3.57 2.15
CA PRO A 21 -23.01 4.73 2.52
C PRO A 21 -22.42 4.59 3.93
N GLU A 22 -23.16 3.96 4.85
CA GLU A 22 -22.73 3.73 6.24
C GLU A 22 -21.60 2.69 6.35
N ALA A 23 -21.44 1.85 5.32
CA ALA A 23 -20.35 0.87 5.19
C ALA A 23 -19.21 1.38 4.29
N SER A 24 -19.20 2.69 4.01
CA SER A 24 -18.25 3.33 3.10
C SER A 24 -17.54 4.50 3.77
N SER A 25 -16.29 4.71 3.37
CA SER A 25 -15.45 5.82 3.78
C SER A 25 -15.28 6.80 2.63
N ASP A 26 -15.39 8.10 2.91
CA ASP A 26 -15.01 9.14 1.94
C ASP A 26 -13.49 9.14 1.75
N LEU A 27 -13.02 9.13 0.51
CA LEU A 27 -11.61 9.04 0.15
C LEU A 27 -10.79 10.24 0.66
N PHE A 28 -11.37 11.44 0.67
CA PHE A 28 -10.67 12.69 0.97
C PHE A 28 -10.78 13.08 2.45
N GLU A 29 -11.80 12.58 3.16
CA GLU A 29 -12.00 12.83 4.59
C GLU A 29 -11.43 11.71 5.47
N CYS A 30 -11.52 10.45 5.05
CA CYS A 30 -10.99 9.32 5.82
C CYS A 30 -9.46 9.41 5.93
N ARG A 31 -8.94 9.43 7.15
CA ARG A 31 -7.50 9.38 7.46
C ARG A 31 -7.11 7.97 7.85
N VAL A 32 -6.06 7.47 7.23
CA VAL A 32 -5.49 6.15 7.50
C VAL A 32 -4.10 6.31 8.15
N ALA A 33 -3.35 5.21 8.26
CA ALA A 33 -2.03 5.19 8.91
C ALA A 33 -1.11 6.34 8.42
N ASP A 34 -0.29 6.85 9.33
CA ASP A 34 0.66 7.94 9.11
C ASP A 34 0.02 9.30 8.72
N GLY A 35 -1.30 9.44 8.90
CA GLY A 35 -2.03 10.71 8.74
C GLY A 35 -2.39 11.05 7.29
N TYR A 36 -2.11 10.16 6.34
CA TYR A 36 -2.55 10.30 4.95
C TYR A 36 -4.06 10.09 4.83
N SER A 37 -4.66 10.78 3.87
CA SER A 37 -6.01 10.48 3.41
C SER A 37 -6.05 9.14 2.65
N LEU A 38 -7.21 8.50 2.63
CA LEU A 38 -7.41 7.27 1.86
C LEU A 38 -7.16 7.50 0.36
N ALA A 39 -7.49 8.70 -0.17
CA ALA A 39 -7.18 9.12 -1.53
C ALA A 39 -5.67 9.10 -1.83
N GLU A 40 -4.86 9.67 -0.93
CA GLU A 40 -3.39 9.67 -1.08
C GLU A 40 -2.84 8.25 -1.05
N VAL A 41 -3.35 7.39 -0.17
CA VAL A 41 -2.88 6.01 -0.10
C VAL A 41 -3.27 5.21 -1.34
N VAL A 42 -4.50 5.39 -1.85
CA VAL A 42 -4.92 4.79 -3.13
C VAL A 42 -4.01 5.25 -4.27
N ALA A 43 -3.66 6.54 -4.34
CA ALA A 43 -2.77 7.06 -5.37
C ALA A 43 -1.36 6.43 -5.29
N LEU A 44 -0.82 6.29 -4.07
CA LEU A 44 0.52 5.73 -3.85
C LEU A 44 0.61 4.22 -4.13
N VAL A 45 -0.45 3.47 -3.84
CA VAL A 45 -0.48 2.00 -4.02
C VAL A 45 -0.96 1.62 -5.42
N GLY A 46 -1.96 2.32 -5.95
CA GLY A 46 -2.57 2.04 -7.24
C GLY A 46 -1.83 2.64 -8.42
N ASP A 47 -0.85 3.52 -8.20
CA ASP A 47 -0.15 4.28 -9.23
C ASP A 47 -1.12 5.01 -10.18
N ILE A 48 -2.16 5.59 -9.59
CA ILE A 48 -3.21 6.35 -10.29
C ILE A 48 -3.38 7.73 -9.66
N ALA A 49 -3.84 8.68 -10.46
CA ALA A 49 -4.28 9.97 -9.93
C ALA A 49 -5.65 9.81 -9.25
N VAL A 50 -5.79 10.39 -8.05
CA VAL A 50 -7.06 10.52 -7.33
C VAL A 50 -7.18 11.98 -6.92
N ARG A 51 -8.15 12.70 -7.48
CA ARG A 51 -8.31 14.14 -7.23
C ARG A 51 -9.75 14.49 -6.91
N ALA A 52 -9.94 15.45 -6.01
CA ALA A 52 -11.27 15.90 -5.58
C ALA A 52 -12.03 16.69 -6.66
N ASP A 53 -11.33 17.20 -7.67
CA ASP A 53 -11.91 17.94 -8.81
C ASP A 53 -12.37 17.04 -9.97
N GLU A 54 -12.21 15.72 -9.87
CA GLU A 54 -12.66 14.77 -10.89
C GLU A 54 -14.19 14.59 -10.88
N THR A 55 -14.87 15.12 -11.89
CA THR A 55 -16.33 14.95 -12.04
C THR A 55 -16.69 13.56 -12.56
N GLY A 56 -17.79 12.98 -12.06
CA GLY A 56 -18.34 11.71 -12.55
C GLY A 56 -17.70 10.45 -11.96
N LEU A 57 -16.83 10.64 -10.97
CA LEU A 57 -16.00 9.63 -10.36
C LEU A 57 -16.36 9.49 -8.88
N SER A 58 -16.47 8.26 -8.38
CA SER A 58 -16.88 8.05 -6.99
C SER A 58 -15.82 8.50 -6.00
N VAL A 59 -16.27 9.16 -4.92
CA VAL A 59 -15.48 9.56 -3.76
C VAL A 59 -15.53 8.55 -2.62
N TRP A 60 -16.30 7.47 -2.78
CA TRP A 60 -16.52 6.47 -1.72
C TRP A 60 -15.63 5.24 -1.88
N CYS A 61 -15.19 4.69 -0.76
CA CYS A 61 -14.46 3.43 -0.68
C CYS A 61 -15.18 2.49 0.29
N CYS A 62 -15.50 1.27 -0.16
CA CYS A 62 -16.10 0.29 0.73
C CYS A 62 -15.09 -0.22 1.77
N PHE A 63 -15.59 -0.68 2.91
CA PHE A 63 -14.77 -1.17 4.03
C PHE A 63 -13.68 -2.20 3.62
N GLN A 64 -14.03 -3.17 2.77
CA GLN A 64 -13.07 -4.19 2.33
C GLN A 64 -11.89 -3.57 1.55
N CYS A 65 -12.19 -2.71 0.57
CA CYS A 65 -11.13 -2.07 -0.21
C CYS A 65 -10.30 -1.10 0.63
N GLN A 66 -10.89 -0.45 1.64
CA GLN A 66 -10.12 0.34 2.60
C GLN A 66 -9.08 -0.54 3.31
N MET A 67 -9.49 -1.68 3.88
CA MET A 67 -8.56 -2.59 4.56
C MET A 67 -7.43 -3.08 3.64
N ASP A 68 -7.77 -3.45 2.40
CA ASP A 68 -6.81 -3.96 1.42
C ASP A 68 -5.79 -2.89 1.03
N VAL A 69 -6.25 -1.64 0.83
CA VAL A 69 -5.39 -0.50 0.52
C VAL A 69 -4.47 -0.15 1.69
N GLU A 70 -4.97 -0.14 2.92
CA GLU A 70 -4.15 0.08 4.12
C GLU A 70 -3.09 -1.01 4.31
N MET A 71 -3.43 -2.26 3.98
CA MET A 71 -2.47 -3.37 4.04
C MET A 71 -1.39 -3.21 2.96
N ALA A 72 -1.78 -2.92 1.73
CA ALA A 72 -0.85 -2.70 0.64
C ALA A 72 0.10 -1.52 0.90
N TYR A 73 -0.40 -0.45 1.53
CA TYR A 73 0.43 0.68 1.97
C TYR A 73 1.48 0.27 3.00
N ARG A 74 1.09 -0.52 4.01
CA ARG A 74 2.04 -1.04 5.02
C ARG A 74 3.13 -1.88 4.37
N VAL A 75 2.78 -2.73 3.41
CA VAL A 75 3.75 -3.52 2.64
C VAL A 75 4.69 -2.61 1.85
N ARG A 76 4.15 -1.59 1.15
CA ARG A 76 4.96 -0.60 0.43
C ARG A 76 5.98 0.10 1.33
N VAL A 77 5.57 0.57 2.50
CA VAL A 77 6.48 1.20 3.49
C VAL A 77 7.56 0.23 3.95
N LEU A 78 7.19 -1.01 4.26
CA LEU A 78 8.15 -2.04 4.68
C LEU A 78 9.19 -2.34 3.59
N CYS A 79 8.77 -2.44 2.33
CA CYS A 79 9.68 -2.63 1.20
C CYS A 79 10.66 -1.47 1.07
N GLN A 80 10.18 -0.23 1.17
CA GLN A 80 11.03 0.97 1.08
C GLN A 80 12.04 1.07 2.23
N GLN A 81 11.63 0.74 3.44
CA GLN A 81 12.52 0.71 4.60
C GLN A 81 13.58 -0.38 4.47
N SER A 82 13.16 -1.59 4.08
CA SER A 82 14.08 -2.72 3.88
C SER A 82 15.08 -2.45 2.76
N ASP A 83 14.65 -1.94 1.61
CA ASP A 83 15.55 -1.60 0.49
C ASP A 83 16.58 -0.55 0.91
N ARG A 84 16.16 0.48 1.65
CA ARG A 84 17.09 1.49 2.21
C ARG A 84 18.12 0.85 3.12
N GLN A 85 17.69 0.05 4.09
CA GLN A 85 18.59 -0.61 5.04
C GLN A 85 19.59 -1.53 4.33
N LEU A 86 19.14 -2.30 3.34
CA LEU A 86 20.01 -3.18 2.56
C LEU A 86 21.10 -2.39 1.82
N ARG A 87 20.75 -1.23 1.23
CA ARG A 87 21.72 -0.35 0.57
C ARG A 87 22.72 0.25 1.55
N GLU A 88 22.26 0.72 2.71
CA GLU A 88 23.14 1.24 3.77
C GLU A 88 24.13 0.17 4.26
N MET A 89 23.68 -1.07 4.41
CA MET A 89 24.52 -2.20 4.79
C MET A 89 25.57 -2.53 3.71
N LEU A 90 25.20 -2.47 2.43
CA LEU A 90 26.12 -2.66 1.31
C LEU A 90 27.20 -1.57 1.27
N GLU A 91 26.80 -0.31 1.41
CA GLU A 91 27.74 0.83 1.46
C GLU A 91 28.72 0.70 2.64
N ALA A 92 28.22 0.32 3.83
CA ALA A 92 29.07 0.08 4.99
C ALA A 92 30.03 -1.11 4.79
N ALA A 93 29.61 -2.16 4.08
CA ALA A 93 30.45 -3.32 3.80
C ALA A 93 31.58 -3.01 2.79
N VAL A 94 31.36 -2.11 1.83
CA VAL A 94 32.38 -1.71 0.85
C VAL A 94 33.49 -0.85 1.47
N VAL A 95 33.22 -0.16 2.59
CA VAL A 95 34.27 0.57 3.34
C VAL A 95 35.21 -0.38 4.10
N MET A 96 34.83 -1.66 4.26
CA MET A 96 35.71 -2.73 4.73
C MET A 96 36.38 -3.44 3.55
N GLU A 97 37.26 -2.75 2.84
CA GLU A 97 38.15 -3.38 1.86
C GLU A 97 39.11 -4.41 2.53
N PRO A 98 39.57 -5.42 1.76
CA PRO A 98 40.04 -6.70 2.29
C PRO A 98 41.41 -6.59 2.94
N VAL A 99 41.57 -7.20 4.12
CA VAL A 99 42.90 -7.64 4.56
C VAL A 99 43.31 -8.76 3.62
N GLU A 100 44.35 -8.54 2.82
CA GLU A 100 45.00 -9.57 2.00
C GLU A 100 45.47 -10.72 2.93
N GLY A 101 44.64 -11.76 3.00
CA GLY A 101 44.95 -13.01 3.67
C GLY A 101 44.38 -14.15 2.85
N THR A 102 45.25 -14.89 2.18
CA THR A 102 44.91 -16.08 1.39
C THR A 102 44.06 -17.04 2.21
N PHE A 103 42.78 -17.21 1.87
CA PHE A 103 41.93 -18.25 2.44
C PHE A 103 41.83 -19.38 1.42
N GLU A 104 42.45 -20.53 1.74
CA GLU A 104 42.36 -21.73 0.92
C GLU A 104 40.90 -22.21 0.88
N LEU A 105 40.31 -22.24 -0.31
CA LEU A 105 38.97 -22.77 -0.56
C LEU A 105 38.98 -24.29 -0.45
N GLY A 106 38.81 -24.80 0.76
CA GLY A 106 38.56 -26.21 1.03
C GLY A 106 37.16 -26.43 1.61
N ALA A 107 36.15 -26.63 0.76
CA ALA A 107 35.04 -27.55 1.02
C ALA A 107 34.08 -27.65 -0.17
N VAL A 108 34.06 -28.84 -0.74
CA VAL A 108 33.15 -29.33 -1.78
C VAL A 108 31.74 -29.47 -1.20
N TRP A 109 30.75 -28.83 -1.80
CA TRP A 109 29.34 -29.11 -1.52
C TRP A 109 28.89 -30.26 -2.41
N LYS A 110 28.78 -31.46 -1.83
CA LYS A 110 28.00 -32.55 -2.44
C LYS A 110 26.53 -32.34 -2.09
N MET A 111 25.69 -32.24 -3.12
CA MET A 111 24.25 -32.37 -2.98
C MET A 111 23.91 -33.86 -2.94
N GLU A 112 23.21 -34.29 -1.89
CA GLU A 112 22.42 -35.52 -1.87
C GLU A 112 20.93 -35.15 -1.98
#